data_AF-A0A356QI50-F1
#
_entry.id   AF-A0A356QI50-F1
#
_cell.length_a   1.000
_cell.length_b   1.000
_cell.length_c   1.000
_cell.angle_alpha   90.00
_cell.angle_beta   90.00
_cell.angle_gamma   90.00
#
_symmetry.space_group_name_H-M   'P 1'
#
loop_
_entity.id
_entity.type
_entity.pdbx_description
1 polymer ?
#
loop_
_entity_poly.entity_id
_entity_poly.type
_entity_poly.pdbx_seq_one_letter_code
_entity_poly.pdbx_strand_id
1 'polypeptide(L)' 'MRIALSNVNDNAVKYSPGGTIHIDLSRQQNHWAISIRDQGTGISPDRAGM' A
#
# COMPACT_ATOMS: atom_id res chain seq x y z
N MET A 1 14.79 -1.31 5.04
CA MET A 1 13.40 -1.77 4.87
C MET A 1 12.37 -0.94 5.63
N ARG A 2 12.67 -0.44 6.83
CA ARG A 2 11.75 0.43 7.61
C ARG A 2 11.17 1.61 6.82
N ILE A 3 12.02 2.40 6.16
CA ILE A 3 11.62 3.65 5.48
C ILE A 3 10.58 3.40 4.37
N ALA A 4 10.81 2.41 3.50
CA ALA A 4 9.91 2.14 2.39
C ALA A 4 8.51 1.67 2.87
N LEU A 5 8.43 0.86 3.93
CA LEU A 5 7.13 0.48 4.51
C LEU A 5 6.43 1.68 5.15
N SER A 6 7.17 2.53 5.87
CA SER A 6 6.61 3.76 6.42
C SER A 6 6.02 4.64 5.32
N ASN A 7 6.73 4.85 4.21
CA ASN A 7 6.23 5.67 3.11
C ASN A 7 4.92 5.15 2.51
N VAL A 8 4.81 3.84 2.28
CA VAL A 8 3.60 3.25 1.72
C VAL A 8 2.45 3.29 2.74
N ASN A 9 2.74 3.02 4.01
CA ASN A 9 1.76 3.09 5.08
C ASN A 9 1.25 4.52 5.32
N ASP A 10 2.14 5.51 5.30
CA ASP A 10 1.79 6.92 5.47
C ASP A 10 0.89 7.39 4.33
N ASN A 11 1.14 6.93 3.10
CA ASN A 11 0.24 7.17 1.97
C ASN A 11 -1.14 6.53 2.20
N ALA A 12 -1.19 5.27 2.63
CA ALA A 12 -2.45 4.58 2.90
C ALA A 12 -3.30 5.34 3.94
N VAL A 13 -2.68 5.83 5.03
CA VAL A 13 -3.35 6.64 6.05
C VAL A 13 -3.78 8.00 5.50
N LYS A 14 -2.91 8.68 4.74
CA LYS A 14 -3.16 10.02 4.21
C LYS A 14 -4.32 10.04 3.22
N TYR A 15 -4.46 9.01 2.38
CA TYR A 15 -5.40 9.01 1.27
C TYR A 15 -6.69 8.23 1.53
N SER A 16 -6.81 7.50 2.65
CA SER A 16 -8.05 6.82 3.05
C SER A 16 -8.90 7.71 3.97
N PRO A 17 -10.06 8.21 3.54
CA PRO A 17 -10.95 9.01 4.39
C PRO A 17 -11.69 8.10 5.39
N GLY A 18 -10.98 7.67 6.43
CA GLY A 18 -11.46 6.66 7.38
C GLY A 18 -11.46 5.24 6.78
N GLY A 19 -11.87 4.27 7.59
CA GLY A 19 -11.91 2.85 7.20
C GLY A 19 -10.70 2.04 7.67
N THR A 20 -10.56 0.85 7.11
CA THR A 20 -9.54 -0.14 7.51
C THR A 20 -8.45 -0.21 6.46
N ILE A 21 -7.20 -0.06 6.89
CA ILE A 21 -6.02 -0.38 6.08
C ILE A 21 -5.71 -1.87 6.30
N HIS A 22 -5.71 -2.64 5.23
CA HIS A 22 -5.39 -4.06 5.26
C HIS A 22 -3.91 -4.26 4.95
N ILE A 23 -3.21 -4.96 5.84
CA ILE A 23 -1.80 -5.30 5.68
C ILE A 23 -1.67 -6.82 5.73
N ASP A 24 -1.25 -7.41 4.61
CA ASP A 24 -1.08 -8.85 4.47
C ASP A 24 0.37 -9.18 4.15
N LEU A 25 0.89 -10.23 4.80
CA LEU A 25 2.19 -10.82 4.50
C LEU A 25 1.97 -12.24 3.99
N SER A 26 2.40 -12.51 2.76
CA SER A 26 2.31 -13.83 2.15
C SER A 26 3.68 -14.31 1.70
N ARG A 27 3.97 -15.60 1.92
CA ARG A 27 5.17 -16.22 1.36
C ARG A 27 4.88 -16.62 -0.08
N GLN A 28 5.63 -16.03 -1.01
CA GLN A 28 5.71 -16.48 -2.40
C GLN A 28 6.92 -17.40 -2.56
N GLN A 29 7.04 -18.10 -3.70
CA GLN A 29 8.09 -19.11 -3.93
C GLN A 29 9.48 -18.61 -3.54
N ASN A 30 9.88 -17.43 -4.02
CA ASN A 30 11.24 -16.91 -3.86
C ASN A 30 11.33 -15.64 -3.00
N HIS A 31 10.22 -15.10 -2.52
CA HIS A 31 10.21 -13.86 -1.75
C HIS A 31 9.00 -13.77 -0.81
N TRP A 32 9.03 -12.80 0.08
CA TRP A 32 7.87 -12.39 0.87
C TRP A 32 7.16 -11.25 0.15
N ALA A 33 5.86 -11.38 -0.06
CA ALA A 33 5.03 -10.32 -0.60
C ALA A 33 4.26 -9.64 0.54
N ILE A 34 4.43 -8.33 0.65
CA ILE A 34 3.70 -7.47 1.58
C ILE A 34 2.70 -6.68 0.75
N SER A 35 1.41 -6.80 1.06
CA SER A 35 0.33 -6.03 0.44
C SER A 35 -0.22 -5.05 1.46
N ILE A 36 -0.25 -3.76 1.09
CA ILE A 36 -0.89 -2.70 1.87
C ILE A 36 -2.04 -2.17 1.00
N ARG A 37 -3.27 -2.31 1.47
CA ARG A 37 -4.48 -1.86 0.77
C ARG A 37 -5.25 -0.86 1.63
N ASP A 38 -5.45 0.33 1.08
CA ASP A 38 -6.32 1.36 1.63
C ASP A 38 -7.65 1.45 0.87
N GLN A 39 -8.54 2.35 1.32
CA GLN A 39 -9.85 2.60 0.73
C GLN A 39 -9.94 4.04 0.19
N GLY A 40 -8.81 4.63 -0.18
CA GLY A 40 -8.72 5.94 -0.79
C GLY A 40 -9.16 5.97 -2.25
N THR A 41 -9.06 7.16 -2.86
CA THR A 41 -9.46 7.39 -4.26
C THR A 41 -8.57 6.73 -5.30
N GLY A 42 -7.47 6.09 -4.88
CA GLY A 42 -6.45 5.56 -5.77
C GLY A 42 -5.62 6.64 -6.47
N ILE A 43 -4.77 6.21 -7.42
CA ILE A 43 -3.90 7.05 -8.24
C ILE A 43 -4.43 7.01 -9.67
N SER A 44 -4.59 8.19 -10.31
CA SER A 44 -4.98 8.27 -11.73
C SER A 44 -4.01 7.45 -12.60
N PRO A 45 -4.48 6.73 -13.64
CA PRO A 45 -3.62 5.95 -14.53
C PRO A 45 -2.43 6.75 -15.07
N ASP A 46 -2.66 7.99 -15.49
CA ASP A 46 -1.64 8.90 -16.04
C ASP A 46 -0.51 9.24 -15.04
N ARG A 47 -0.77 9.06 -13.73
CA ARG A 47 0.21 9.28 -12.65
C ARG A 47 0.79 7.98 -12.09
N ALA A 48 0.16 6.84 -12.37
CA ALA A 48 0.60 5.53 -11.89
C ALA A 48 1.79 4.96 -12.70
N GLY A 49 2.26 5.68 -13.72
CA GLY A 49 3.31 5.23 -14.62
C GLY A 49 2.83 4.17 -15.63
N MET A 50 1.53 4.16 -15.91
CA MET A 50 0.87 3.31 -16.92
C MET A 50 0.65 4.07 -18.22
#